data_AF-A0A0F3PEC0-F1
#
_entry.id   AF-A0A0F3PEC0-F1
#
_cell.length_a   1.000
_cell.length_b   1.000
_cell.length_c   1.000
_cell.angle_alpha   90.00
_cell.angle_beta   90.00
_cell.angle_gamma   90.00
#
_symmetry.space_group_name_H-M   'P 1'
#
loop_
_entity.id
_entity.type
_entity.pdbx_description
1 polymer ?
#
loop_
_entity_poly.entity_id
_entity_poly.type
_entity_poly.pdbx_seq_one_letter_code
_entity_poly.pdbx_strand_id
1 'polypeptide(L)' 'MELLELIIDPTIKAEVIERVSEFLTKTLGKIIVKCNDMPGFIANRVGCFLLELVARKAISQNLDVATYR' A
#
# COMPACT_ATOMS: atom_id res chain seq x y z
N MET A 1 -1.86 -12.31 0.44
CA MET A 1 -2.02 -10.85 0.20
C MET A 1 -2.80 -10.64 -1.08
N GLU A 2 -4.04 -10.15 -0.94
CA GLU A 2 -5.00 -9.95 -2.05
C GLU A 2 -4.88 -8.55 -2.68
N LEU A 3 -4.49 -7.55 -1.90
CA LEU A 3 -4.32 -6.16 -2.36
C LEU A 3 -3.09 -6.00 -3.26
N LEU A 4 -3.25 -5.25 -4.35
CA LEU A 4 -2.18 -4.81 -5.24
C LEU A 4 -2.38 -3.34 -5.63
N GLU A 5 -1.33 -2.55 -5.52
CA GLU A 5 -1.32 -1.14 -5.95
C GLU A 5 -0.86 -1.05 -7.41
N LEU A 6 -1.76 -0.66 -8.31
CA LEU A 6 -1.45 -0.47 -9.73
C LEU A 6 -1.14 1.00 -9.97
N ILE A 7 0.13 1.29 -10.28
CA ILE A 7 0.59 2.66 -10.49
C ILE A 7 0.15 3.11 -11.89
N ILE A 8 -0.54 4.23 -11.96
CA ILE A 8 -1.07 4.81 -13.20
C ILE A 8 -0.25 6.05 -13.53
N ASP A 9 0.27 6.09 -14.76
CA ASP A 9 0.98 7.23 -15.31
C ASP A 9 0.32 7.69 -16.63
N PRO A 10 0.10 8.99 -16.85
CA PRO A 10 -0.52 9.51 -18.08
C PRO A 10 0.22 9.18 -19.37
N THR A 11 1.51 8.85 -19.31
CA THR A 11 2.31 8.45 -20.48
C THR A 11 2.01 7.01 -20.93
N ILE A 12 1.37 6.20 -20.08
CA ILE A 12 1.01 4.82 -20.39
C ILE A 12 -0.33 4.79 -21.14
N LYS A 13 -0.36 4.08 -22.27
CA LYS A 13 -1.58 3.87 -23.05
C LYS A 13 -2.66 3.20 -22.20
N ALA A 14 -3.89 3.71 -22.26
CA ALA A 14 -5.03 3.18 -21.50
C ALA A 14 -5.27 1.67 -21.74
N GLU A 15 -5.06 1.20 -22.97
CA GLU A 15 -5.18 -0.23 -23.32
C GLU A 15 -4.23 -1.13 -22.50
N VAL A 16 -3.02 -0.66 -22.22
CA VAL A 16 -2.04 -1.42 -21.43
C VAL A 16 -2.50 -1.51 -19.98
N ILE A 17 -2.99 -0.41 -19.42
CA ILE A 17 -3.53 -0.36 -18.06
C ILE A 17 -4.71 -1.33 -17.94
N GLU A 18 -5.60 -1.35 -18.93
CA GLU A 18 -6.77 -2.23 -18.95
C GLU A 18 -6.35 -3.70 -19.00
N ARG A 19 -5.48 -4.07 -19.95
CA ARG A 19 -5.00 -5.44 -20.13
C ARG A 19 -4.30 -5.97 -18.89
N VAL A 20 -3.48 -5.14 -18.24
CA VAL A 20 -2.82 -5.50 -16.98
C VAL A 20 -3.86 -5.64 -15.86
N SER A 21 -4.80 -4.70 -15.74
CA SER A 21 -5.86 -4.75 -14.73
C SER A 21 -6.70 -6.03 -14.83
N GLU A 22 -7.06 -6.44 -16.04
CA GLU A 22 -7.81 -7.67 -16.29
C GLU A 22 -7.01 -8.92 -15.89
N PHE A 23 -5.73 -8.99 -16.25
CA PHE A 23 -4.88 -10.12 -15.87
C PHE A 23 -4.73 -10.22 -14.34
N LEU A 24 -4.47 -9.10 -13.67
CA LEU A 24 -4.29 -9.06 -12.22
C LEU A 24 -5.57 -9.48 -11.48
N THR A 25 -6.75 -9.05 -11.96
CA THR A 25 -8.03 -9.36 -11.32
C THR A 25 -8.55 -10.75 -11.68
N LYS A 26 -8.58 -11.11 -12.96
CA LYS A 26 -9.21 -12.36 -13.45
C LYS A 26 -8.30 -13.57 -13.34
N THR A 27 -6.99 -13.42 -13.59
CA THR A 27 -6.04 -14.54 -13.57
C THR A 27 -5.38 -14.70 -12.21
N LEU A 28 -4.97 -13.60 -11.58
CA LEU A 28 -4.26 -13.65 -10.29
C LEU A 28 -5.18 -13.46 -9.08
N GLY A 29 -6.46 -13.15 -9.28
CA GLY A 29 -7.43 -12.95 -8.19
C GLY A 29 -7.09 -11.78 -7.27
N LYS A 30 -6.39 -10.75 -7.77
CA LYS A 30 -5.99 -9.59 -6.97
C LYS A 30 -7.09 -8.54 -6.92
N ILE A 31 -7.17 -7.88 -5.77
CA ILE A 31 -7.93 -6.64 -5.60
C ILE A 31 -6.97 -5.49 -5.91
N ILE A 32 -7.22 -4.79 -7.02
CA ILE A 32 -6.35 -3.70 -7.46
C ILE A 32 -6.84 -2.34 -6.95
N VAL A 33 -5.91 -1.49 -6.53
CA VAL A 33 -6.15 -0.07 -6.25
C VAL A 33 -5.23 0.74 -7.15
N LYS A 34 -5.82 1.63 -7.96
CA LYS A 34 -5.04 2.53 -8.82
C LYS A 34 -4.43 3.66 -7.98
N CYS A 35 -3.16 3.95 -8.19
CA CYS A 35 -2.46 5.01 -7.45
C CYS A 35 -1.46 5.77 -8.33
N ASN A 36 -1.04 6.95 -7.88
CA ASN A 36 -0.03 7.74 -8.57
C ASN A 36 1.38 7.27 -8.21
N ASP A 37 2.34 7.52 -9.10
CA ASP A 37 3.75 7.28 -8.81
C ASP A 37 4.29 8.32 -7.82
N MET A 38 4.19 7.99 -6.55
CA MET A 38 4.65 8.82 -5.45
C MET A 38 5.29 7.92 -4.38
N PRO A 39 6.31 8.39 -3.65
CA PRO A 39 7.01 7.58 -2.65
C PRO A 39 6.07 6.87 -1.68
N GLY A 40 6.23 5.55 -1.55
CA GLY A 40 5.43 4.71 -0.66
C GLY A 40 3.98 4.46 -1.10
N PHE A 41 3.60 4.84 -2.34
CA PHE A 41 2.27 4.59 -2.91
C PHE A 41 1.14 4.97 -1.94
N ILE A 42 0.19 4.08 -1.64
CA ILE A 42 -0.85 4.31 -0.63
C ILE A 42 -0.50 3.55 0.64
N ALA A 43 -0.32 2.23 0.56
CA ALA A 43 -0.22 1.36 1.73
C ALA A 43 0.99 1.72 2.61
N ASN A 44 2.16 1.91 2.00
CA ASN A 44 3.35 2.29 2.77
C ASN A 44 3.28 3.73 3.27
N ARG A 45 2.72 4.66 2.50
CA ARG A 45 2.56 6.05 2.95
C ARG A 45 1.69 6.15 4.21
N VAL A 46 0.54 5.49 4.20
CA VAL A 46 -0.38 5.49 5.35
C VAL A 46 0.17 4.63 6.49
N GLY A 47 0.65 3.44 6.17
CA GLY A 47 1.16 2.47 7.15
C GLY A 47 2.38 3.01 7.90
N CYS A 48 3.39 3.52 7.20
CA CYS A 48 4.59 4.06 7.84
C CYS A 48 4.27 5.30 8.68
N PHE A 49 3.37 6.18 8.22
CA PHE A 49 2.92 7.33 9.02
C PHE A 49 2.26 6.87 10.33
N LEU A 50 1.34 5.91 10.25
CA LEU A 50 0.70 5.36 11.44
C LEU A 50 1.69 4.69 12.38
N LEU A 51 2.59 3.85 11.85
CA LEU A 51 3.61 3.16 12.64
C LEU A 51 4.53 4.15 13.34
N GLU A 52 4.93 5.24 12.67
CA GLU A 52 5.75 6.29 13.27
C GLU A 52 5.02 7.00 14.42
N LEU A 53 3.75 7.36 14.23
CA LEU A 53 2.94 7.99 15.27
C LEU A 53 2.79 7.07 16.48
N VAL A 54 2.49 5.80 16.25
CA VAL A 54 2.33 4.79 17.31
C VAL A 54 3.65 4.60 18.04
N ALA A 55 4.76 4.47 17.33
CA ALA A 55 6.08 4.31 17.93
C ALA A 55 6.44 5.53 18.81
N ARG A 56 6.24 6.75 18.31
CA ARG A 56 6.46 7.98 19.10
C ARG A 56 5.60 8.03 20.35
N LYS A 57 4.32 7.67 20.21
CA LYS A 57 3.39 7.66 21.35
C LYS A 57 3.83 6.64 22.40
N ALA A 58 4.18 5.42 21.97
CA ALA A 58 4.67 4.38 22.87
C ALA A 58 5.94 4.80 23.62
N ILE A 59 6.92 5.37 22.92
CA ILE A 59 8.15 5.91 23.53
C ILE A 59 7.82 7.01 24.55
N SER A 60 6.94 7.96 24.21
CA SER A 60 6.55 9.05 25.13
C SER A 60 5.84 8.57 26.40
N GLN A 61 5.22 7.38 26.34
CA GLN A 61 4.50 6.76 27.46
C GLN A 61 5.34 5.71 28.19
N ASN A 62 6.63 5.54 27.84
CA ASN A 62 7.49 4.46 28.35
C ASN A 62 6.82 3.08 28.26
N LEU A 63 6.07 2.83 27.19
CA LEU A 63 5.47 1.53 26.94
C LEU A 63 6.55 0.56 26.43
N ASP A 64 6.74 -0.55 27.14
CA ASP A 64 7.59 -1.64 26.69
C ASP A 64 6.89 -2.40 25.56
N VAL A 65 7.65 -2.68 24.49
CA VAL A 65 7.19 -3.43 23.32
C VAL A 65 6.98 -4.91 23.66
N ALA A 66 7.54 -5.37 24.78
CA ALA A 66 7.50 -6.75 25.24
C ALA A 66 6.53 -6.99 26.41
N THR A 67 5.22 -6.79 26.22
CA THR A 67 4.22 -7.38 27.12
C THR A 67 3.11 -8.09 26.34
N TYR A 68 3.49 -9.19 25.70
CA TYR A 68 2.59 -10.28 25.35
C TYR A 68 3.29 -11.59 25.76
N ARG A 69 3.20 -11.91 27.05
CA ARG A 69 3.28 -13.27 27.58
C ARG A 69 1.95 -13.60 28.20
#